data_AF-A0A2H9MSB5-F1
#
_entry.id   AF-A0A2H9MSB5-F1
#
_cell.length_a   1.000
_cell.length_b   1.000
_cell.length_c   1.000
_cell.angle_alpha   90.00
_cell.angle_beta   90.00
_cell.angle_gamma   90.00
#
_symmetry.space_group_name_H-M   'P 1'
#
loop_
_entity.id
_entity.type
_entity.pdbx_description
1 polymer ?
#
loop_
_entity_poly.entity_id
_entity_poly.type
_entity_poly.pdbx_seq_one_letter_code
_entity_poly.pdbx_strand_id
1 'polypeptide(L)' 'MPPTCKSDILGRCRKQLTVTRVQIEGRIQGIMSLFCKQCNSRRLPRWIKEDNVTLWLCETCGNFIDSQDNIVRKL' A
#
# COMPACT_ATOMS: atom_id res chain seq x y z
N MET A 1 26.02 -35.10 22.51
CA MET A 1 24.70 -35.49 21.96
C MET A 1 24.30 -34.43 20.93
N PRO A 2 24.09 -34.78 19.65
CA PRO A 2 23.70 -33.82 18.64
C PRO A 2 22.20 -33.47 18.76
N PRO A 3 21.76 -32.27 18.34
CA PRO A 3 20.35 -31.90 18.39
C PRO A 3 19.55 -32.73 17.38
N THR A 4 18.45 -33.32 17.84
CA THR A 4 17.55 -34.14 17.02
C THR A 4 16.79 -33.25 16.03
N CYS A 5 17.09 -33.42 14.74
CA CYS A 5 16.37 -32.78 13.64
C CYS A 5 14.99 -33.44 13.54
N LYS A 6 13.92 -32.71 13.88
CA LYS A 6 12.54 -33.17 13.64
C LYS A 6 12.19 -32.91 12.18
N SER A 7 12.16 -33.97 11.38
CA SER A 7 11.71 -33.99 9.99
C SER A 7 10.18 -33.91 9.92
N ASP A 8 9.62 -33.08 9.03
CA ASP A 8 8.19 -33.13 8.69
C ASP A 8 7.84 -34.44 7.93
N ILE A 9 6.54 -34.76 7.77
CA ILE A 9 6.00 -36.00 7.15
C ILE A 9 6.57 -36.29 5.74
N LEU A 10 7.14 -35.29 5.06
CA LEU A 10 7.76 -35.38 3.73
C LEU A 10 9.30 -35.34 3.73
N GLY A 11 9.96 -35.46 4.90
CA GLY A 11 11.42 -35.54 5.01
C GLY A 11 12.18 -34.28 4.54
N ARG A 12 11.48 -33.15 4.39
CA ARG A 12 12.06 -31.93 3.81
C ARG A 12 12.56 -31.00 4.91
N CYS A 13 13.88 -30.85 5.03
CA CYS A 13 14.50 -29.89 5.94
C CYS A 13 14.32 -28.47 5.38
N ARG A 14 13.26 -27.76 5.81
CA ARG A 14 12.98 -26.41 5.34
C ARG A 14 13.86 -25.44 6.13
N LYS A 15 14.80 -24.77 5.45
CA LYS A 15 15.54 -23.66 6.06
C LYS A 15 14.53 -22.62 6.55
N GLN A 16 14.49 -22.40 7.86
CA GLN A 16 13.67 -21.35 8.44
C GLN A 16 14.25 -20.01 7.97
N LEU A 17 13.56 -19.36 7.02
CA LEU A 17 13.90 -18.00 6.63
C LEU A 17 13.55 -17.09 7.80
N THR A 18 14.56 -16.62 8.52
CA THR A 18 14.40 -15.58 9.54
C THR A 18 14.07 -14.26 8.86
N VAL A 19 12.81 -13.84 8.95
CA VAL A 19 12.38 -12.51 8.51
C VAL A 19 12.89 -11.50 9.53
N THR A 20 13.97 -10.80 9.20
CA THR A 20 14.42 -9.65 9.99
C THR A 20 13.44 -8.51 9.78
N ARG A 21 12.74 -8.09 10.85
CA ARG A 21 11.94 -6.87 10.84
C ARG A 21 12.88 -5.68 10.74
N VAL A 22 12.96 -5.07 9.57
CA VAL A 22 13.62 -3.77 9.39
C VAL A 22 12.62 -2.70 9.82
N GLN A 23 12.92 -2.02 10.92
CA GLN A 23 12.12 -0.90 11.41
C GLN A 23 12.64 0.37 10.73
N ILE A 24 12.05 0.71 9.59
CA ILE A 24 12.42 1.91 8.83
C ILE A 24 11.69 3.09 9.46
N GLU A 25 12.42 3.99 10.13
CA GLU A 25 11.92 5.30 10.57
C GLU A 25 11.81 6.24 9.37
N GLY A 26 10.95 5.90 8.41
CA GLY A 26 10.49 6.85 7.42
C GLY A 26 9.45 7.73 8.09
N ARG A 27 9.61 9.06 8.07
CA ARG A 27 8.47 9.97 8.24
C ARG A 27 7.40 9.47 7.28
N ILE A 28 6.31 8.91 7.81
CA ILE A 28 5.16 8.48 7.02
C ILE A 28 4.49 9.75 6.51
N GLN A 29 5.06 10.34 5.46
CA GLN A 29 4.34 11.31 4.63
C GLN A 29 3.24 10.48 3.97
N GLY A 30 1.98 10.81 4.31
CA GLY A 30 0.81 9.96 4.14
C GLY A 30 0.81 9.16 2.85
N ILE A 31 0.86 7.82 2.96
CA ILE A 31 0.69 6.94 1.82
C ILE A 31 -0.76 7.12 1.37
N MET A 32 -0.93 7.74 0.20
CA MET A 32 -2.24 7.90 -0.38
C MET A 32 -2.90 6.53 -0.63
N SER A 33 -4.11 6.34 -0.11
CA SER A 33 -4.89 5.12 -0.32
C SER A 33 -5.45 5.05 -1.74
N LEU A 34 -5.33 3.88 -2.37
CA LEU A 34 -6.00 3.58 -3.64
C LEU A 34 -7.53 3.55 -3.53
N PHE A 35 -8.08 3.49 -2.31
CA PHE A 35 -9.51 3.42 -2.06
C PHE A 35 -10.04 4.69 -1.38
N CYS A 36 -11.20 5.14 -1.82
CA CYS A 36 -11.88 6.29 -1.23
C CYS A 36 -12.28 6.04 0.22
N LYS A 37 -11.92 6.97 1.11
CA LYS A 37 -12.29 6.91 2.53
C LYS A 37 -13.80 6.94 2.79
N GLN A 38 -14.59 7.49 1.86
CA GLN A 38 -16.04 7.68 2.04
C GLN A 38 -16.86 6.51 1.51
N CYS A 39 -16.55 6.02 0.32
CA CYS A 39 -17.35 5.00 -0.37
C CYS A 39 -16.60 3.69 -0.65
N ASN A 40 -15.33 3.59 -0.22
CA ASN A 40 -14.44 2.45 -0.45
C ASN A 40 -14.28 2.04 -1.93
N SER A 41 -14.68 2.89 -2.87
CA SER A 41 -14.48 2.66 -4.30
C SER A 41 -13.02 2.94 -4.67
N ARG A 42 -12.52 2.23 -5.69
CA ARG A 42 -11.15 2.43 -6.19
C ARG A 42 -11.03 3.80 -6.83
N ARG A 43 -9.94 4.50 -6.52
CA ARG A 43 -9.58 5.77 -7.15
C ARG A 43 -8.80 5.54 -8.44
N LEU A 44 -9.02 6.41 -9.43
CA LEU A 44 -8.35 6.37 -10.72
C LEU A 44 -7.39 7.56 -10.86
N PRO A 45 -6.15 7.35 -11.31
CA PRO A 45 -5.25 8.45 -11.60
C PRO A 45 -5.78 9.24 -12.80
N ARG A 46 -5.88 10.56 -12.64
CA ARG A 46 -6.29 11.52 -13.66
C ARG A 46 -5.21 12.57 -13.82
N TRP A 47 -4.60 12.61 -14.99
CA TRP A 47 -3.64 13.64 -15.34
C TRP A 47 -4.38 14.93 -15.73
N ILE A 48 -4.00 16.03 -15.08
CA ILE A 48 -4.50 17.39 -15.33
C ILE A 48 -3.38 18.12 -16.08
N LYS A 49 -3.65 18.49 -17.33
CA LYS A 49 -2.63 19.05 -18.24
C LYS A 49 -2.24 20.47 -17.82
N GLU A 50 -3.19 21.24 -17.31
CA GLU A 50 -3.03 22.65 -16.94
C GLU A 50 -1.99 22.81 -15.83
N ASP A 51 -2.03 21.90 -14.86
CA ASP A 51 -1.19 21.94 -13.66
C ASP A 51 0.01 20.97 -13.77
N ASN A 52 0.08 20.16 -14.84
CA ASN A 52 1.04 19.05 -15.00
C ASN A 52 1.11 18.12 -13.78
N VAL A 53 -0.03 17.87 -13.14
CA VAL A 53 -0.15 16.99 -11.97
C VAL A 53 -1.07 15.80 -12.23
N THR A 54 -0.81 14.71 -11.54
CA THR A 54 -1.74 13.57 -11.46
C THR A 54 -2.50 13.64 -10.15
N LEU A 55 -3.82 13.81 -10.25
CA LEU A 55 -4.75 13.70 -9.12
C LEU A 55 -5.44 12.36 -9.14
N TRP A 56 -6.01 11.93 -8.02
CA TRP A 56 -6.74 10.67 -7.95
C TRP A 56 -8.22 10.93 -7.78
N LEU A 57 -9.00 10.50 -8.76
CA LEU A 57 -10.44 10.68 -8.82
C LEU A 57 -11.15 9.48 -8.19
N CYS A 58 -12.08 9.75 -7.28
CA CYS A 58 -13.14 8.82 -6.94
C CYS A 58 -14.38 9.12 -7.79
N GLU A 59 -14.70 8.28 -8.78
CA GLU A 59 -15.86 8.49 -9.65
C GLU A 59 -17.20 8.45 -8.89
N THR A 60 -17.30 7.61 -7.85
CA THR A 60 -18.51 7.49 -7.02
C THR A 60 -18.80 8.74 -6.19
N CYS A 61 -17.76 9.43 -5.70
CA CYS A 61 -17.90 10.62 -4.85
C CYS A 61 -17.65 11.93 -5.60
N GLY A 62 -17.10 11.87 -6.82
CA GLY A 62 -16.67 13.04 -7.57
C GLY A 62 -15.53 13.83 -6.91
N ASN A 63 -14.71 13.23 -6.04
CA ASN A 63 -13.61 13.95 -5.37
C ASN A 63 -12.25 13.66 -6.02
N PHE A 64 -11.42 14.69 -6.11
CA PHE A 64 -10.02 14.57 -6.48
C PHE A 64 -9.15 14.71 -5.25
N ILE A 65 -8.16 13.83 -5.12
CA ILE A 65 -7.14 13.92 -4.09
C ILE A 65 -5.74 14.06 -4.67
N ASP A 66 -4.84 14.64 -3.88
CA ASP A 66 -3.41 14.70 -4.17
C ASP A 66 -2.65 13.45 -3.67
N SER A 67 -1.33 13.44 -3.83
CA SER A 67 -0.44 12.40 -3.32
C SER A 67 -0.35 12.32 -1.79
N GLN A 68 -0.91 13.29 -1.08
CA GLN A 68 -1.00 13.35 0.38
C GLN A 68 -2.40 12.97 0.89
N ASP A 69 -3.29 12.52 0.00
CA ASP A 69 -4.68 12.12 0.30
C ASP A 69 -5.55 13.29 0.82
N ASN A 70 -5.20 14.53 0.46
CA ASN A 70 -6.02 15.72 0.69
C ASN A 70 -7.00 15.91 -0.48
N ILE A 71 -8.24 16.28 -0.16
CA ILE A 71 -9.23 16.61 -1.19
C ILE A 71 -8.92 17.99 -1.75
N VAL A 72 -8.52 18.05 -3.02
CA VAL A 72 -8.12 19.30 -3.68
C VAL A 72 -9.23 19.89 -4.54
N ARG A 73 -10.13 19.06 -5.09
CA ARG A 73 -11.23 19.49 -5.98
C ARG A 73 -12.43 18.54 -5.87
N LYS A 74 -13.62 19.01 -6.24
CA LYS A 74 -14.85 18.22 -6.42
C LYS A 74 -15.41 18.46 -7.82
N LEU A 75 -15.95 17.41 -8.44
CA LEU A 75 -16.76 17.45 -9.67
C LEU A 75 -18.15 18.01 -9.39
#